data_AF-A0A7C4X2B5-F1
#
_entry.id   AF-A0A7C4X2B5-F1
#
_cell.length_a   1.000
_cell.length_b   1.000
_cell.length_c   1.000
_cell.angle_alpha   90.00
_cell.angle_beta   90.00
_cell.angle_gamma   90.00
#
_symmetry.space_group_name_H-M   'P 1'
#
loop_
_entity.id
_entity.type
_entity.pdbx_description
1 polymer ?
#
loop_
_entity_poly.entity_id
_entity_poly.type
_entity_poly.pdbx_seq_one_letter_code
_entity_poly.pdbx_strand_id
1 'polypeptide(L)'
;MAYRTKADFLLWLAIVGLAGWIVPGGGHFLIQQPKRGIVIFVTITLTFCLGLYIGSIGVIDSVGGWAWYLAQMIATPAVRILDGMTR
;
A
#
# COMPACT_ATOMS: atom_id res chain seq x y z
N MET A 1 15.68 -22.21 -6.23
CA MET A 1 16.60 -22.20 -5.07
C MET A 1 16.43 -23.51 -4.32
N ALA A 2 17.52 -24.24 -4.08
CA ALA A 2 17.49 -25.38 -3.17
C ALA A 2 17.73 -24.86 -1.74
N TYR A 3 16.73 -24.98 -0.86
CA TYR A 3 16.88 -24.57 0.53
C TYR A 3 17.71 -25.61 1.28
N ARG A 4 18.75 -25.16 1.98
CA ARG A 4 19.69 -26.06 2.67
C ARG A 4 19.15 -26.50 4.03
N THR A 5 18.41 -25.62 4.70
CA THR A 5 17.82 -25.86 6.01
C THR A 5 16.40 -25.28 6.10
N LYS A 6 15.66 -25.63 7.17
CA LYS A 6 14.35 -25.01 7.46
C LYS A 6 14.47 -23.51 7.73
N ALA A 7 15.57 -23.07 8.34
CA ALA A 7 15.81 -21.66 8.64
C ALA A 7 15.93 -20.84 7.34
N ASP A 8 16.65 -21.36 6.33
CA ASP A 8 16.79 -20.69 5.03
C ASP A 8 15.45 -20.54 4.31
N PHE A 9 14.60 -21.56 4.42
CA PHE A 9 13.25 -21.52 3.85
C PHE A 9 12.36 -20.48 4.55
N LEU A 10 12.41 -20.41 5.88
CA LEU A 10 11.66 -19.42 6.65
C LEU A 10 12.14 -17.99 6.38
N LEU A 11 13.46 -17.80 6.30
CA LEU A 11 14.06 -16.52 5.95
C LEU A 11 13.61 -16.08 4.55
N TRP A 12 13.64 -16.99 3.58
CA TRP A 12 13.14 -16.71 2.24
C TRP A 12 11.66 -16.31 2.24
N LEU A 13 10.81 -17.04 2.96
CA LEU A 13 9.39 -16.72 3.06
C LEU A 13 9.17 -15.33 3.69
N ALA A 14 9.96 -14.98 4.71
CA ALA A 14 9.91 -13.65 5.32
C ALA A 14 10.30 -12.55 4.31
N ILE A 15 11.34 -12.76 3.51
CA ILE A 15 11.75 -11.81 2.46
C ILE A 15 10.65 -11.64 1.41
N VAL A 16 10.06 -12.74 0.94
CA VAL A 16 8.95 -12.70 -0.05
C VAL A 16 7.74 -11.97 0.53
N GLY A 17 7.39 -12.25 1.79
CA GLY A 17 6.31 -11.59 2.51
C GLY A 17 6.56 -10.09 2.68
N LEU A 18 7.74 -9.71 3.15
CA LEU A 18 8.14 -8.30 3.32
C LEU A 18 8.14 -7.56 1.99
N ALA A 19 8.63 -8.18 0.91
CA ALA A 19 8.57 -7.58 -0.43
C ALA A 19 7.14 -7.33 -0.89
N GLY A 20 6.21 -8.25 -0.60
CA GLY A 20 4.77 -8.08 -0.88
C GLY A 20 4.06 -7.08 0.03
N TRP A 21 4.61 -6.82 1.22
CA TRP A 21 4.08 -5.84 2.18
C TRP A 21 4.53 -4.41 1.85
N ILE A 22 5.80 -4.21 1.48
CA ILE A 22 6.35 -2.89 1.11
C ILE A 22 5.75 -2.42 -0.22
N VAL A 23 5.73 -3.30 -1.23
CA VAL A 23 5.13 -3.01 -2.53
C VAL A 23 4.02 -4.02 -2.76
N PRO A 24 2.76 -3.58 -2.98
CA PRO A 24 1.66 -4.49 -3.27
C PRO A 24 2.02 -5.44 -4.41
N GLY A 25 2.07 -6.75 -4.12
CA GLY A 25 2.43 -7.78 -5.09
C GLY A 25 3.94 -7.97 -5.33
N GLY A 26 4.83 -7.23 -4.67
CA GLY A 26 6.29 -7.30 -4.85
C GLY A 26 6.89 -8.70 -4.65
N GLY A 27 6.38 -9.46 -3.68
CA GLY A 27 6.79 -10.86 -3.45
C GLY A 27 6.58 -11.77 -4.66
N HIS A 28 5.63 -11.48 -5.55
CA HIS A 28 5.37 -12.29 -6.75
C HIS A 28 6.50 -12.22 -7.77
N PHE A 29 7.29 -11.14 -7.80
CA PHE A 29 8.48 -11.06 -8.65
C PHE A 29 9.58 -11.98 -8.14
N LEU A 30 9.73 -12.12 -6.83
CA LEU A 30 10.72 -12.98 -6.19
C LEU A 30 10.43 -14.48 -6.40
N ILE A 31 9.15 -14.86 -6.51
CA ILE A 31 8.72 -16.24 -6.80
C ILE A 31 8.46 -16.49 -8.30
N GLN A 32 8.95 -15.61 -9.19
CA GLN A 32 8.85 -15.75 -10.65
C GLN A 32 7.42 -15.80 -11.20
N GLN A 33 6.48 -15.12 -10.54
CA GLN A 33 5.09 -14.96 -10.98
C GLN A 33 4.73 -13.49 -11.28
N PRO A 34 5.48 -12.80 -12.16
CA PRO A 34 5.36 -11.34 -12.33
C PRO A 34 3.97 -10.90 -12.80
N LYS A 35 3.27 -11.70 -13.62
CA LYS A 35 1.91 -11.39 -14.08
C LYS A 35 0.93 -11.22 -12.91
N ARG A 36 1.01 -12.08 -11.90
CA ARG A 36 0.17 -11.98 -10.69
C ARG A 36 0.55 -10.77 -9.85
N GLY A 37 1.85 -10.49 -9.72
CA GLY A 37 2.35 -9.29 -9.04
C GLY A 37 1.81 -8.01 -9.66
N ILE A 38 1.84 -7.90 -11.00
CA ILE A 38 1.32 -6.74 -11.74
C ILE A 38 -0.18 -6.56 -11.51
N VAL A 39 -0.98 -7.62 -11.62
CA VAL A 39 -2.43 -7.53 -11.40
C VAL A 39 -2.75 -7.05 -9.97
N ILE A 40 -2.06 -7.59 -8.97
CA ILE A 40 -2.23 -7.18 -7.56
C ILE A 40 -1.83 -5.72 -7.37
N PHE A 41 -0.67 -5.32 -7.89
CA PHE A 41 -0.17 -3.95 -7.80
C PHE A 41 -1.17 -2.96 -8.39
N VAL A 42 -1.55 -3.17 -9.67
CA VAL A 42 -2.48 -2.28 -10.39
C VAL A 42 -3.82 -2.20 -9.66
N THR A 43 -4.39 -3.33 -9.24
CA THR A 43 -5.70 -3.35 -8.57
C THR A 43 -5.67 -2.59 -7.24
N ILE A 44 -4.67 -2.85 -6.39
CA ILE A 44 -4.57 -2.20 -5.08
C ILE A 44 -4.30 -0.70 -5.24
N THR A 45 -3.35 -0.32 -6.10
CA THR A 45 -3.03 1.09 -6.35
C THR A 45 -4.24 1.85 -6.90
N LEU A 46 -4.95 1.31 -7.88
CA LEU A 46 -6.15 1.96 -8.42
C LEU A 46 -7.27 2.08 -7.38
N THR A 47 -7.51 1.03 -6.59
CA THR A 47 -8.52 1.06 -5.53
C THR A 47 -8.17 2.11 -4.47
N PHE A 48 -6.89 2.21 -4.10
CA PHE A 48 -6.39 3.21 -3.19
C PHE A 48 -6.55 4.64 -3.74
N CYS A 49 -6.13 4.88 -5.00
CA CYS A 49 -6.31 6.17 -5.65
C CYS A 49 -7.78 6.56 -5.77
N LEU A 50 -8.68 5.61 -6.07
CA LEU A 50 -10.11 5.86 -6.11
C LEU A 50 -10.66 6.23 -4.72
N GLY A 51 -10.20 5.55 -3.67
CA GLY A 51 -10.54 5.90 -2.28
C GLY A 51 -10.09 7.31 -1.91
N LEU A 52 -8.88 7.73 -2.31
CA LEU A 52 -8.41 9.11 -2.14
C LEU A 52 -9.26 10.10 -2.94
N TYR A 53 -9.60 9.78 -4.19
CA TYR A 53 -10.42 10.65 -5.03
C TYR A 53 -11.80 10.89 -4.41
N ILE A 54 -12.48 9.83 -3.97
CA ILE A 54 -13.83 9.91 -3.40
C ILE A 54 -13.82 10.50 -1.98
N GLY A 55 -12.88 10.06 -1.14
CA GLY A 55 -12.89 10.34 0.30
C GLY A 55 -12.05 11.54 0.73
N SER A 56 -11.20 12.08 -0.15
CA SER A 56 -10.26 13.15 0.22
C SER A 56 -10.43 14.40 -0.64
N ILE A 57 -10.48 14.27 -1.97
CA ILE A 57 -10.55 15.44 -2.85
C ILE A 57 -11.92 16.11 -2.69
N GLY A 58 -11.95 17.33 -2.14
CA GLY A 58 -13.16 18.12 -1.92
C GLY A 58 -13.95 17.82 -0.64
N VAL A 59 -13.51 16.84 0.16
CA VAL A 59 -14.16 16.45 1.44
C VAL A 59 -13.23 16.68 2.65
N ILE A 60 -11.92 16.88 2.43
CA ILE A 60 -10.99 17.18 3.52
C ILE A 60 -11.37 18.49 4.21
N ASP A 61 -11.62 18.40 5.52
CA ASP A 61 -11.72 19.56 6.42
C ASP A 61 -10.82 19.35 7.65
N SER A 62 -9.59 19.85 7.56
CA SER A 62 -8.64 19.79 8.68
C SER A 62 -8.86 20.86 9.77
N VAL A 63 -9.83 21.77 9.61
CA VAL A 63 -10.12 22.81 10.62
C VAL A 63 -11.42 22.50 11.37
N GLY A 64 -12.54 22.34 10.67
CA GLY A 64 -13.84 22.00 11.27
C GLY A 64 -14.00 20.51 11.58
N GLY A 65 -13.33 19.64 10.80
CA GLY A 65 -13.42 18.17 10.87
C GLY A 65 -12.16 17.46 11.39
N TRP A 66 -11.37 18.11 12.25
CA TRP A 66 -10.02 17.66 12.62
C TRP A 66 -9.91 16.20 13.09
N ALA A 67 -10.90 15.68 13.82
CA ALA A 67 -10.91 14.29 14.29
C ALA A 67 -11.04 13.29 13.13
N TRP A 68 -11.89 13.58 12.14
CA TRP A 68 -12.02 12.76 10.94
C TRP A 68 -10.79 12.87 10.04
N TYR A 69 -10.22 14.06 9.96
CA TYR A 69 -8.96 14.28 9.27
C TYR A 69 -7.82 13.45 9.87
N LEU A 70 -7.71 13.37 11.21
CA LEU A 70 -6.73 12.51 11.87
C LEU A 70 -6.98 11.02 11.59
N ALA A 71 -8.23 10.57 11.59
CA ALA A 71 -8.57 9.20 11.25
C ALA A 71 -8.14 8.84 9.81
N GLN A 72 -8.35 9.75 8.85
CA GLN A 72 -7.89 9.58 7.47
C GLN A 72 -6.36 9.55 7.36
N MET A 73 -5.67 10.38 8.16
CA MET A 73 -4.21 10.43 8.19
C MET A 73 -3.55 9.16 8.73
N ILE A 74 -4.21 8.46 9.66
CA ILE A 74 -3.76 7.14 10.14
C ILE A 74 -3.85 6.11 9.00
N ALA A 75 -4.91 6.19 8.18
CA ALA A 75 -5.05 5.29 7.03
C ALA A 75 -4.01 5.59 5.94
N THR A 76 -3.73 6.87 5.68
CA THR A 76 -2.67 7.26 4.75
C THR A 76 -2.20 8.70 4.95
N PRO A 77 -0.87 8.95 4.98
CA PRO A 77 -0.33 10.31 5.02
C PRO A 77 -0.55 11.09 3.71
N ALA A 78 -0.96 10.42 2.62
CA ALA A 78 -1.26 11.07 1.35
C ALA A 78 -2.38 12.13 1.47
N VAL A 79 -3.29 11.95 2.43
CA VAL A 79 -4.37 12.91 2.74
C VAL A 79 -3.80 14.30 3.08
N ARG A 80 -2.70 14.37 3.83
CA ARG A 80 -2.04 15.66 4.18
C ARG A 80 -1.42 16.36 2.98
N ILE A 81 -0.88 15.58 2.05
CA ILE A 81 -0.29 16.12 0.82
C ILE A 81 -1.41 16.72 -0.03
N LEU A 82 -2.52 15.99 -0.18
CA LEU A 82 -3.69 16.45 -0.92
C LEU A 82 -4.33 17.71 -0.28
N ASP A 83 -4.49 17.73 1.06
CA ASP A 83 -4.99 18.91 1.80
C ASP A 83 -4.19 20.17 1.48
N GLY A 84 -2.86 20.04 1.34
CA GLY A 84 -1.97 21.15 0.98
C GLY A 84 -2.04 21.59 -0.48
N MET A 85 -2.59 20.76 -1.38
CA MET A 85 -2.76 21.08 -2.80
C MET A 85 -4.15 21.64 -3.12
N THR A 86 -5.16 21.35 -2.30
CA THR A 86 -6.56 21.73 -2.53
C THR A 86 -7.02 23.00 -1.80
N ARG A 87 -6.12 23.69 -1.09
CA ARG A 87 -6.35 24.99 -0.44
C ARG A 87 -5.50 26.07 -1.09
#